data_AF-A0A5N8WII2-F1
#
_entry.id   AF-A0A5N8WII2-F1
#
_cell.length_a   1.000
_cell.length_b   1.000
_cell.length_c   1.000
_cell.angle_alpha   90.00
_cell.angle_beta   90.00
_cell.angle_gamma   90.00
#
_symmetry.space_group_name_H-M   'P 1'
#
loop_
_entity.id
_entity.type
_entity.pdbx_description
1 polymer ?
#
loop_
_entity_poly.entity_id
_entity_poly.type
_entity_poly.pdbx_seq_one_letter_code
_entity_poly.pdbx_strand_id
1 'polypeptide(L)'
;MYKLRYSKAVEAVWDALPDDARAELDRALIGICQDPWAHTEPRSDDLRDVERTCALQHTAIALLVIAAPPVRRVYLRNIDYLG
;
A
#
# COMPACT_ATOMS: atom_id res chain seq x y z
N MET A 1 -8.22 -10.31 6.86
CA MET A 1 -6.83 -9.89 6.56
C MET A 1 -6.52 -10.15 5.10
N TYR A 2 -6.01 -9.14 4.41
CA TYR A 2 -5.53 -9.18 3.03
C TYR A 2 -4.07 -9.64 3.00
N LYS A 3 -3.73 -10.52 2.05
CA LYS A 3 -2.33 -10.91 1.83
C LYS A 3 -1.62 -9.82 1.02
N LEU A 4 -0.54 -9.28 1.57
CA LEU A 4 0.33 -8.35 0.85
C LEU A 4 1.07 -9.08 -0.28
N ARG A 5 1.12 -8.44 -1.44
CA ARG A 5 1.86 -8.86 -2.63
C ARG A 5 2.56 -7.65 -3.23
N TYR A 6 3.75 -7.87 -3.74
CA TYR A 6 4.58 -6.84 -4.37
C TYR A 6 5.61 -7.50 -5.28
N SER A 7 6.19 -6.71 -6.18
CA SER A 7 7.28 -7.17 -7.06
C SER A 7 8.64 -6.98 -6.40
N LYS A 8 9.68 -7.60 -6.97
CA LYS A 8 11.07 -7.38 -6.53
C LYS A 8 11.53 -5.92 -6.67
N ALA A 9 10.96 -5.17 -7.62
CA ALA A 9 11.26 -3.75 -7.76
C ALA A 9 10.73 -2.94 -6.57
N VAL A 10 9.50 -3.23 -6.11
CA VAL A 10 8.91 -2.59 -4.93
C VAL A 10 9.69 -2.96 -3.66
N GLU A 11 10.11 -4.23 -3.53
CA GLU A 11 10.97 -4.68 -2.42
C GLU A 11 12.28 -3.90 -2.38
N ALA A 12 12.95 -3.71 -3.52
CA ALA A 12 14.19 -2.95 -3.58
C ALA A 12 14.02 -1.48 -3.17
N VAL A 13 12.89 -0.85 -3.51
CA VAL A 13 12.60 0.52 -3.07
C VAL A 13 12.35 0.56 -1.57
N TRP A 14 11.55 -0.37 -1.04
CA TRP A 14 11.28 -0.49 0.39
C TRP A 14 12.58 -0.69 1.19
N ASP A 15 13.46 -1.59 0.73
CA ASP A 15 14.75 -1.87 1.35
C ASP A 15 15.75 -0.71 1.26
N ALA A 16 15.52 0.24 0.35
CA ALA A 16 16.34 1.44 0.19
C ALA A 16 15.82 2.65 1.00
N LEU A 17 14.63 2.56 1.60
CA LEU A 17 14.06 3.65 2.40
C LEU A 17 14.91 3.92 3.66
N PRO A 18 15.06 5.20 4.07
CA PRO A 18 15.53 5.56 5.40
C PRO A 18 14.71 4.90 6.52
N ASP A 19 15.31 4.72 7.69
CA ASP A 19 14.72 3.96 8.79
C ASP A 19 13.38 4.52 9.28
N ASP A 20 13.24 5.84 9.32
CA ASP A 20 12.01 6.54 9.70
C ASP A 20 10.89 6.35 8.67
N ALA A 21 11.18 6.55 7.39
CA ALA A 21 10.26 6.32 6.29
C ALA A 21 9.82 4.85 6.22
N ARG A 22 10.75 3.92 6.42
CA ARG A 22 10.46 2.48 6.48
C ARG A 22 9.56 2.13 7.65
N ALA A 23 9.88 2.60 8.86
CA ALA A 23 9.09 2.32 10.04
C ALA A 23 7.67 2.91 9.96
N GLU A 24 7.50 4.06 9.30
CA GLU A 24 6.19 4.63 8.98
C GLU A 24 5.42 3.74 8.00
N LEU A 25 6.05 3.36 6.89
CA LEU A 25 5.45 2.51 5.86
C LEU A 25 5.03 1.14 6.43
N ASP A 26 5.88 0.48 7.22
CA ASP A 26 5.60 -0.81 7.84
C ASP A 26 4.33 -0.77 8.69
N ARG A 27 4.17 0.29 9.50
CA ARG A 27 2.97 0.52 10.33
C ARG A 27 1.73 0.73 9.47
N ALA A 28 1.83 1.52 8.41
CA ALA A 28 0.72 1.75 7.48
C ALA A 28 0.29 0.44 6.78
N LEU A 29 1.26 -0.36 6.32
CA LEU A 29 0.99 -1.62 5.63
C LEU A 29 0.29 -2.66 6.53
N ILE A 30 0.56 -2.66 7.84
CA ILE A 30 -0.19 -3.49 8.79
C ILE A 30 -1.68 -3.12 8.78
N GLY A 31 -2.00 -1.82 8.87
CA GLY A 31 -3.38 -1.32 8.81
C GLY A 31 -4.05 -1.65 7.47
N ILE A 32 -3.36 -1.39 6.36
CA ILE A 32 -3.84 -1.71 5.01
C ILE A 32 -4.11 -3.21 4.84
N CYS A 33 -3.28 -4.08 5.41
CA CYS A 33 -3.52 -5.52 5.37
C CYS A 33 -4.73 -5.95 6.22
N GLN A 34 -5.09 -5.19 7.25
CA GLN A 34 -6.29 -5.46 8.05
C GLN A 34 -7.54 -5.00 7.29
N ASP A 35 -7.55 -3.74 6.86
CA ASP A 35 -8.63 -3.13 6.09
C ASP A 35 -8.09 -2.09 5.09
N PRO A 36 -7.88 -2.47 3.80
CA PRO A 36 -7.34 -1.53 2.83
C PRO A 36 -8.30 -0.39 2.53
N TRP A 37 -9.62 -0.58 2.70
CA TRP A 37 -10.61 0.44 2.35
C TRP A 37 -10.68 1.57 3.38
N ALA A 38 -10.40 1.27 4.65
CA ALA A 38 -10.35 2.26 5.72
C ALA A 38 -9.02 3.02 5.80
N HIS A 39 -7.94 2.43 5.28
CA HIS A 39 -6.57 2.95 5.41
C HIS A 39 -5.99 3.53 4.11
N THR A 40 -6.79 3.62 3.04
CA THR A 40 -6.37 4.19 1.76
C THR A 40 -7.48 4.99 1.11
N GLU A 41 -7.10 5.81 0.14
CA GLU A 41 -8.00 6.65 -0.64
C GLU A 41 -8.20 6.07 -2.06
N PRO A 42 -9.36 6.31 -2.68
CA PRO A 42 -9.57 6.07 -4.10
C PRO A 42 -8.57 6.79 -5.00
N ARG A 43 -8.12 6.14 -6.08
CA ARG A 43 -7.37 6.84 -7.14
C ARG A 43 -8.28 7.73 -8.00
N SER A 44 -9.56 7.42 -8.07
CA SER A 44 -10.59 8.18 -8.81
C SER A 44 -11.76 8.58 -7.92
N ASP A 45 -12.67 9.42 -8.41
CA ASP A 45 -13.84 9.85 -7.64
C ASP A 45 -14.83 8.72 -7.30
N ASP A 46 -14.66 7.50 -7.85
CA ASP A 46 -15.43 6.33 -7.42
C ASP A 46 -14.87 5.77 -6.10
N LEU A 47 -15.63 5.93 -5.03
CA LEU A 47 -15.30 5.37 -3.71
C LEU A 47 -15.03 3.86 -3.74
N ARG A 48 -15.55 3.13 -4.73
CA ARG A 48 -15.36 1.68 -4.93
C ARG A 48 -14.16 1.32 -5.80
N ASP A 49 -13.40 2.29 -6.30
CA ASP A 49 -12.21 2.05 -7.12
C ASP A 49 -11.24 1.09 -6.41
N VAL A 50 -10.87 -0.01 -7.04
CA VAL A 50 -9.95 -0.97 -6.43
C VAL A 50 -8.50 -0.47 -6.45
N GLU A 51 -8.21 0.50 -7.30
CA GLU A 51 -6.93 1.21 -7.28
C GLU A 51 -6.99 2.29 -6.20
N ARG A 52 -6.01 2.23 -5.31
CA ARG A 52 -5.97 3.05 -4.11
C ARG A 52 -4.60 3.67 -3.93
N THR A 53 -4.58 4.78 -3.19
CA THR A 53 -3.37 5.47 -2.78
C THR A 53 -3.34 5.67 -1.27
N CYS A 54 -2.15 5.71 -0.69
CA CYS A 54 -1.96 6.11 0.71
C CYS A 54 -0.76 7.05 0.75
N ALA A 55 -1.01 8.31 1.14
CA ALA A 55 0.02 9.30 1.36
C ALA A 55 0.39 9.30 2.85
N LEU A 56 1.66 9.09 3.12
CA LEU A 56 2.29 9.18 4.44
C LEU A 56 3.20 10.41 4.46
N GLN A 57 3.86 10.66 5.59
CA GLN A 57 4.77 11.79 5.69
C GLN A 57 5.96 11.66 4.74
N HIS A 58 6.59 10.48 4.68
CA HIS A 58 7.82 10.29 3.89
C HIS A 58 7.60 9.51 2.59
N THR A 59 6.45 8.86 2.43
CA THR A 59 6.18 8.03 1.25
C THR A 59 4.76 8.19 0.74
N ALA A 60 4.58 8.08 -0.57
CA ALA A 60 3.28 7.80 -1.17
C ALA A 60 3.29 6.40 -1.75
N ILE A 61 2.21 5.64 -1.55
CA ILE A 61 2.08 4.30 -2.11
C ILE A 61 0.84 4.17 -2.98
N ALA A 62 0.98 3.44 -4.08
CA ALA A 62 -0.13 3.04 -4.93
C ALA A 62 -0.35 1.53 -4.79
N LEU A 63 -1.61 1.10 -4.66
CA LEU A 63 -1.95 -0.30 -4.48
C LEU A 63 -3.25 -0.71 -5.19
N LEU A 64 -3.41 -2.00 -5.38
CA LEU A 64 -4.62 -2.62 -5.93
C LEU A 64 -5.25 -3.56 -4.89
N VAL A 65 -6.52 -3.36 -4.60
CA VAL A 65 -7.31 -4.19 -3.68
C VAL A 65 -8.04 -5.29 -4.44
N ILE A 66 -7.71 -6.54 -4.16
CA ILE A 66 -8.37 -7.71 -4.75
C ILE A 66 -9.19 -8.39 -3.66
N ALA A 67 -10.50 -8.14 -3.65
CA ALA A 67 -11.44 -8.65 -2.65
C ALA A 67 -12.20 -9.92 -3.10
N ALA A 68 -11.60 -10.75 -3.96
CA ALA A 68 -12.22 -11.96 -4.49
C ALA A 68 -11.98 -13.18 -3.58
N PRO A 69 -13.02 -13.97 -3.22
CA PRO A 69 -12.84 -15.25 -2.54
C PRO A 69 -12.01 -16.25 -3.37
N PRO A 70 -11.28 -17.20 -2.74
CA PRO A 70 -11.16 -17.40 -1.30
C PRO A 70 -10.05 -16.55 -0.63
N VAL A 71 -9.25 -15.81 -1.40
CA VAL A 71 -8.08 -15.08 -0.87
C VAL A 71 -8.14 -13.61 -1.25
N ARG A 72 -8.28 -12.77 -0.23
CA ARG A 72 -8.17 -11.31 -0.36
C ARG A 72 -6.71 -10.89 -0.41
N ARG A 73 -6.35 -9.98 -1.32
CA ARG A 73 -4.97 -9.53 -1.53
C ARG A 73 -4.91 -8.01 -1.70
N VAL A 74 -3.81 -7.44 -1.23
CA VAL A 74 -3.40 -6.08 -1.59
C VAL A 74 -2.13 -6.20 -2.39
N TYR A 75 -2.10 -5.65 -3.59
CA TYR A 75 -0.92 -5.63 -4.44
C TYR A 75 -0.32 -4.23 -4.43
N LEU A 76 0.83 -4.06 -3.76
CA LEU A 76 1.59 -2.82 -3.76
C LEU A 76 2.22 -2.64 -5.15
N ARG A 77 1.82 -1.56 -5.83
CA ARG A 77 2.22 -1.26 -7.21
C ARG A 77 3.46 -0.40 -7.25
N ASN A 78 3.52 0.60 -6.37
CA ASN A 78 4.63 1.54 -6.30
C ASN A 78 4.81 2.07 -4.87
N ILE A 79 6.04 2.48 -4.57
CA ILE A 79 6.40 3.28 -3.40
C ILE A 79 7.20 4.47 -3.94
N ASP A 80 6.73 5.67 -3.66
CA ASP A 80 7.42 6.92 -3.96
C ASP A 80 7.94 7.51 -2.65
N TYR A 81 9.26 7.75 -2.57
CA TYR A 81 9.88 8.43 -1.43
C TYR A 81 9.82 9.96 -1.66
N LEU A 82 9.36 10.69 -0.65
CA LEU A 82 9.01 12.12 -0.76
C LEU A 82 10.09 13.08 -0.21
N GLY A 83 11.10 12.57 0.50
CA GLY A 83 12.17 13.36 1.11
C GLY A 83 12.00 13.53 2.61
#